data_AF-A0A2A5CHE1-F1
#
_entry.id   AF-A0A2A5CHE1-F1
#
_cell.length_a   1.000
_cell.length_b   1.000
_cell.length_c   1.000
_cell.angle_alpha   90.00
_cell.angle_beta   90.00
_cell.angle_gamma   90.00
#
_symmetry.space_group_name_H-M   'P 1'
#
loop_
_entity.id
_entity.type
_entity.pdbx_description
1 polymer ?
#
loop_
_entity_poly.entity_id
_entity_poly.type
_entity_poly.pdbx_seq_one_letter_code
_entity_poly.pdbx_strand_id
1 'polypeptide(L)'
;MTLQAYFFTPDFWAILIIMIASIGFLLAFTILIQLSLFLPNPKIEISEKICPLMAIPCPVARKNCLLKAQACSPGLVKKLLEIAISTPLGEVRNNKLFSLSRLNRDQIQSWLSAALVFTLLSPCIGLLISTGRIISNYHYLKPSTSDSFSILSQQMLAFELSIMMAIPALLLYFITANKARNYCIHLETGVKHLCRLPAGAFKLKPSQLKGFL
;
A
#
# COMPACT_ATOMS: atom_id res chain seq x y z
N MET A 1 -30.05 9.64 -34.57
CA MET A 1 -29.41 10.20 -33.36
C MET A 1 -27.91 9.98 -33.49
N THR A 2 -27.14 11.03 -33.74
CA THR A 2 -25.69 10.95 -33.97
C THR A 2 -24.95 10.73 -32.65
N LEU A 3 -23.95 9.85 -32.64
CA LEU A 3 -23.08 9.52 -31.49
C LEU A 3 -22.55 10.75 -30.74
N GLN A 4 -22.40 11.87 -31.45
CA GLN A 4 -21.96 13.17 -30.93
C GLN A 4 -22.91 13.78 -29.89
N ALA A 5 -24.22 13.51 -29.97
CA ALA A 5 -25.21 14.00 -29.01
C ALA A 5 -25.20 13.21 -27.69
N TYR A 6 -24.82 11.92 -27.73
CA TYR A 6 -24.75 11.07 -26.54
C TYR A 6 -23.54 11.43 -25.66
N PHE A 7 -22.41 11.74 -26.29
CA PHE A 7 -21.18 12.15 -25.61
C PHE A 7 -21.30 13.46 -24.82
N PHE A 8 -22.30 14.30 -25.08
CA PHE A 8 -22.50 15.57 -24.35
C PHE A 8 -23.63 15.51 -23.32
N THR A 9 -24.21 14.34 -23.08
CA THR A 9 -25.22 14.17 -22.04
C THR A 9 -24.57 14.32 -20.66
N PRO A 10 -25.18 15.09 -19.73
CA PRO A 10 -24.65 15.30 -18.39
C PRO A 10 -24.56 13.97 -17.61
N ASP A 11 -25.44 13.03 -17.92
CA ASP A 11 -25.57 11.75 -17.22
C ASP A 11 -24.37 10.83 -17.50
N PHE A 12 -23.89 10.77 -18.75
CA PHE A 12 -22.75 9.91 -19.12
C PHE A 12 -21.48 10.29 -18.36
N TRP A 13 -21.17 11.59 -18.32
CA TRP A 13 -19.97 12.09 -17.65
C TRP A 13 -20.06 11.98 -16.13
N ALA A 14 -21.25 12.20 -15.56
CA ALA A 14 -21.47 11.97 -14.13
C ALA A 14 -21.21 10.50 -13.75
N ILE A 15 -21.71 9.56 -14.55
CA ILE A 15 -21.46 8.11 -14.34
C ILE A 15 -19.97 7.80 -14.43
N LEU A 16 -19.26 8.37 -15.42
CA LEU A 16 -17.82 8.17 -15.57
C LEU A 16 -17.02 8.67 -14.36
N ILE A 17 -17.32 9.87 -13.86
CA ILE A 17 -16.69 10.45 -12.66
C ILE A 17 -16.89 9.52 -11.46
N ILE A 18 -18.14 9.09 -11.24
CA ILE A 18 -18.49 8.21 -10.11
C ILE A 18 -17.76 6.87 -10.22
N MET A 19 -17.71 6.28 -11.41
CA MET A 19 -17.00 5.02 -11.67
C MET A 19 -15.50 5.12 -11.35
N ILE A 20 -14.83 6.17 -11.83
CA ILE A 20 -13.39 6.36 -11.61
C ILE A 20 -13.08 6.60 -10.13
N ALA A 21 -13.85 7.47 -9.46
CA ALA A 21 -13.69 7.72 -8.04
C ALA A 21 -13.97 6.45 -7.21
N SER A 22 -14.97 5.66 -7.58
CA SER A 22 -15.30 4.38 -6.94
C SER A 22 -14.15 3.38 -7.08
N ILE A 23 -13.53 3.26 -8.26
CA ILE A 23 -12.36 2.39 -8.46
C ILE A 23 -11.20 2.81 -7.56
N GLY A 24 -10.89 4.10 -7.47
CA GLY A 24 -9.86 4.62 -6.58
C GLY A 24 -10.15 4.29 -5.11
N PHE A 25 -11.40 4.48 -4.69
CA PHE A 25 -11.86 4.13 -3.34
C PHE A 25 -11.74 2.64 -3.04
N LEU A 26 -12.21 1.77 -3.94
CA LEU A 26 -12.16 0.32 -3.79
C LEU A 26 -10.71 -0.19 -3.74
N LEU A 27 -9.81 0.37 -4.55
CA LEU A 27 -8.38 0.04 -4.49
C LEU A 27 -7.76 0.44 -3.14
N ALA A 28 -8.01 1.67 -2.68
CA ALA A 28 -7.52 2.10 -1.37
C ALA A 28 -8.11 1.26 -0.24
N PHE A 29 -9.40 0.90 -0.33
CA PHE A 29 -10.10 0.10 0.67
C PHE A 29 -9.61 -1.36 0.71
N THR A 30 -9.40 -1.99 -0.44
CA THR A 30 -8.85 -3.34 -0.54
C THR A 30 -7.43 -3.41 0.02
N ILE A 31 -6.57 -2.44 -0.30
CA ILE A 31 -5.23 -2.33 0.28
C ILE A 31 -5.32 -2.12 1.80
N LEU A 32 -6.23 -1.26 2.27
CA LEU A 32 -6.42 -1.04 3.70
C LEU A 32 -6.85 -2.32 4.42
N ILE A 33 -7.79 -3.08 3.86
CA ILE A 33 -8.22 -4.37 4.39
C ILE A 33 -7.05 -5.36 4.37
N GLN A 34 -6.32 -5.49 3.26
CA GLN A 34 -5.17 -6.39 3.17
C GLN A 34 -4.11 -6.04 4.23
N LEU A 35 -3.86 -4.75 4.44
CA LEU A 35 -2.88 -4.29 5.41
C LEU A 35 -3.40 -4.33 6.86
N SER A 36 -4.72 -4.38 7.07
CA SER A 36 -5.34 -4.44 8.39
C SER A 36 -5.67 -5.85 8.87
N LEU A 37 -6.09 -6.72 7.95
CA LEU A 37 -6.57 -8.06 8.23
C LEU A 37 -5.50 -9.12 7.95
N PHE A 38 -4.72 -8.95 6.87
CA PHE A 38 -3.81 -9.99 6.38
C PHE A 38 -2.34 -9.77 6.78
N LEU A 39 -1.93 -8.53 7.03
CA LEU A 39 -0.60 -8.20 7.54
C LEU A 39 -0.71 -7.90 9.05
N PRO A 40 -0.58 -8.91 9.94
CA PRO A 40 -0.54 -8.65 11.37
C PRO A 40 0.61 -7.71 11.71
N ASN A 41 0.39 -6.86 12.71
CA ASN A 41 1.29 -5.79 13.09
C ASN A 41 2.72 -6.33 13.34
N PRO A 42 3.71 -6.00 12.48
CA PRO A 42 5.09 -6.43 12.66
C PRO A 42 5.73 -5.84 13.93
N LYS A 43 5.13 -4.79 14.51
CA LYS A 43 5.51 -4.18 15.80
C LYS A 43 5.68 -5.22 16.91
N ILE A 44 4.69 -6.09 17.06
CA ILE A 44 4.56 -6.95 18.23
C ILE A 44 5.36 -8.23 17.98
N GLU A 45 5.18 -8.88 16.83
CA GLU A 45 5.86 -10.15 16.55
C GLU A 45 7.37 -10.06 16.44
N ILE A 46 7.93 -8.99 15.86
CA ILE A 46 9.37 -8.90 15.61
C ILE A 46 10.08 -8.42 16.88
N SER A 47 9.59 -7.37 17.55
CA SER A 47 10.25 -6.87 18.75
C SER A 47 10.12 -7.84 19.92
N GLU A 48 8.97 -8.48 20.10
CA GLU A 48 8.72 -9.40 21.21
C GLU A 48 9.38 -10.76 21.00
N LYS A 49 9.46 -11.27 19.75
CA LYS A 49 10.09 -12.57 19.48
C LYS A 49 11.60 -12.47 19.23
N ILE A 50 12.13 -11.34 18.72
CA ILE A 50 13.56 -11.21 18.34
C ILE A 50 14.42 -10.56 19.44
N CYS A 51 13.89 -9.62 20.23
CA CYS A 51 14.65 -9.06 21.36
C CYS A 51 15.09 -10.11 22.39
N PRO A 52 14.25 -11.08 22.83
CA PRO A 52 14.71 -12.09 23.78
C PRO A 52 15.73 -13.07 23.15
N LEU A 53 15.72 -13.24 21.82
CA LEU A 53 16.68 -14.11 21.12
C LEU A 53 18.11 -13.53 21.09
N MET A 54 18.26 -12.21 21.21
CA MET A 54 19.57 -11.57 21.34
C MET A 54 20.23 -11.86 22.70
N ALA A 55 19.43 -12.04 23.75
CA ALA A 55 19.91 -12.30 25.12
C ALA A 55 20.35 -13.75 25.36
N ILE A 56 19.95 -14.70 24.50
CA ILE A 56 20.31 -16.12 24.64
C ILE A 56 21.77 -16.33 24.19
N PRO A 57 22.71 -16.73 25.08
CA PRO A 57 24.10 -16.96 24.71
C PRO A 57 24.28 -18.26 23.88
N CYS A 58 23.38 -19.22 24.09
CA CYS A 58 23.50 -20.57 23.53
C CYS A 58 22.99 -20.64 22.07
N PRO A 59 23.83 -21.08 21.12
CA PRO A 59 23.47 -21.07 19.70
C PRO A 59 22.40 -22.09 19.31
N VAL A 60 22.37 -23.25 19.98
CA VAL A 60 21.40 -24.33 19.73
C VAL A 60 20.00 -23.93 20.20
N ALA A 61 19.90 -23.34 21.40
CA ALA A 61 18.65 -22.83 21.95
C ALA A 61 18.08 -21.69 21.09
N ARG A 62 18.96 -20.80 20.58
CA ARG A 62 18.56 -19.72 19.68
C ARG A 62 17.96 -20.25 18.36
N LYS A 63 18.54 -21.30 17.78
CA LYS A 63 18.01 -21.92 16.54
C LYS A 63 16.63 -22.54 16.76
N ASN A 64 16.43 -23.26 17.87
CA ASN A 64 15.13 -23.88 18.17
C ASN A 64 14.04 -22.83 18.45
N CYS A 65 14.38 -21.72 19.12
CA CYS A 65 13.44 -20.62 19.31
C CYS A 65 13.14 -19.87 17.99
N LEU A 66 14.12 -19.73 17.09
CA LEU A 66 13.89 -19.19 15.74
C LEU A 66 12.99 -20.10 14.90
N LEU A 67 13.14 -21.42 14.96
CA LEU A 67 12.26 -22.37 14.28
C LEU A 67 10.83 -22.33 14.82
N LYS A 68 10.67 -22.21 16.15
CA LYS A 68 9.35 -21.99 16.77
C LYS A 68 8.72 -20.64 16.33
N ALA A 69 9.52 -19.58 16.28
CA ALA A 69 9.07 -18.28 15.77
C ALA A 69 8.72 -18.33 14.27
N GLN A 70 9.42 -19.14 13.48
CA GLN A 70 9.11 -19.36 12.05
C GLN A 70 7.77 -20.09 11.90
N ALA A 71 7.50 -21.10 12.72
CA ALA A 71 6.23 -21.84 12.68
C ALA A 71 5.02 -20.97 13.06
N CYS A 72 5.21 -20.04 13.99
CA CYS A 72 4.16 -19.15 14.46
C CYS A 72 4.05 -17.82 13.71
N SER A 73 4.90 -17.55 12.71
CA SER A 73 4.89 -16.27 11.97
C SER A 73 4.26 -16.41 10.59
N PRO A 74 3.34 -15.49 10.22
CA PRO A 74 2.71 -15.53 8.91
C PRO A 74 3.56 -14.89 7.80
N GLY A 75 3.47 -15.49 6.61
CA GLY A 75 3.85 -14.89 5.32
C GLY A 75 5.27 -14.34 5.24
N LEU A 76 5.40 -13.02 5.30
CA LEU A 76 6.63 -12.29 5.03
C LEU A 76 7.69 -12.45 6.12
N VAL A 77 7.27 -12.44 7.39
CA VAL A 77 8.16 -12.63 8.54
C VAL A 77 8.77 -14.02 8.52
N LYS A 78 8.00 -15.03 8.10
CA LYS A 78 8.47 -16.41 7.91
C LYS A 78 9.60 -16.49 6.90
N LYS A 79 9.47 -15.84 5.74
CA LYS A 79 10.52 -15.78 4.70
C LYS A 79 11.79 -15.09 5.19
N LEU A 80 11.64 -14.01 5.96
CA LEU A 80 12.79 -13.31 6.57
C LEU A 80 13.52 -14.21 7.59
N LEU A 81 12.77 -14.93 8.44
CA LEU A 81 13.34 -15.88 9.38
C LEU A 81 14.03 -17.06 8.66
N GLU A 82 13.41 -17.56 7.59
CA GLU A 82 13.97 -18.63 6.76
C GLU A 82 15.31 -18.22 6.14
N ILE A 83 15.43 -16.99 5.62
CA ILE A 83 16.70 -16.46 5.12
C ILE A 83 17.72 -16.36 6.27
N ALA A 84 17.30 -15.88 7.44
CA ALA A 84 18.17 -15.78 8.60
C ALA A 84 18.69 -17.13 9.11
N ILE A 85 17.91 -18.21 8.93
CA ILE A 85 18.26 -19.59 9.30
C ILE A 85 19.07 -20.30 8.20
N SER A 86 18.73 -20.11 6.93
CA SER A 86 19.32 -20.85 5.81
C SER A 86 20.67 -20.28 5.35
N THR A 87 20.93 -18.99 5.60
CA THR A 87 22.13 -18.32 5.09
C THR A 87 23.15 -18.02 6.19
N PRO A 88 24.44 -18.33 5.95
CA PRO A 88 25.50 -18.05 6.91
C PRO A 88 25.71 -16.55 7.09
N LEU A 89 26.27 -16.17 8.23
CA LEU A 89 26.49 -14.77 8.59
C LEU A 89 27.49 -14.11 7.62
N GLY A 90 27.14 -12.93 7.14
CA GLY A 90 27.96 -12.16 6.20
C GLY A 90 27.12 -11.22 5.35
N GLU A 91 27.77 -10.53 4.42
CA GLU A 91 27.12 -9.58 3.50
C GLU A 91 26.01 -10.23 2.68
N VAL A 92 26.18 -11.49 2.27
CA VAL A 92 25.20 -12.24 1.46
C VAL A 92 23.85 -12.36 2.18
N ARG A 93 23.85 -12.65 3.49
CA ARG A 93 22.61 -12.73 4.29
C ARG A 93 21.93 -11.38 4.40
N ASN A 94 22.71 -10.34 4.71
CA ASN A 94 22.19 -8.99 4.87
C ASN A 94 21.58 -8.49 3.55
N ASN A 95 22.27 -8.71 2.43
CA ASN A 95 21.79 -8.35 1.10
C ASN A 95 20.48 -9.08 0.76
N LYS A 96 20.38 -10.37 1.07
CA LYS A 96 19.12 -11.13 0.88
C LYS A 96 17.98 -10.59 1.73
N LEU A 97 18.20 -10.34 3.04
CA LEU A 97 17.18 -9.79 3.93
C LEU A 97 16.71 -8.39 3.49
N PHE A 98 17.65 -7.50 3.13
CA PHE A 98 17.31 -6.17 2.64
C PHE A 98 16.65 -6.19 1.26
N SER A 99 17.07 -7.06 0.35
CA SER A 99 16.44 -7.19 -0.96
C SER A 99 14.97 -7.61 -0.85
N LEU A 100 14.67 -8.57 0.04
CA LEU A 100 13.32 -9.06 0.25
C LEU A 100 12.44 -7.99 0.93
N SER A 101 12.98 -7.25 1.89
CA SER A 101 12.30 -6.09 2.48
C SER A 101 11.96 -5.01 1.44
N ARG A 102 12.93 -4.69 0.58
CA ARG A 102 12.79 -3.66 -0.46
C ARG A 102 11.75 -4.05 -1.50
N LEU A 103 11.77 -5.29 -1.98
CA LEU A 103 10.78 -5.80 -2.93
C LEU A 103 9.34 -5.65 -2.42
N ASN A 104 9.09 -5.96 -1.14
CA ASN A 104 7.75 -5.81 -0.58
C ASN A 104 7.34 -4.33 -0.42
N ARG A 105 8.29 -3.47 -0.01
CA ARG A 105 8.05 -2.03 0.05
C ARG A 105 7.68 -1.48 -1.33
N ASP A 106 8.42 -1.85 -2.37
CA ASP A 106 8.20 -1.38 -3.73
C ASP A 106 6.84 -1.87 -4.26
N GLN A 107 6.46 -3.12 -3.97
CA GLN A 107 5.13 -3.63 -4.30
C GLN A 107 4.02 -2.81 -3.64
N ILE A 108 4.08 -2.62 -2.31
CA ILE A 108 3.08 -1.82 -1.58
C ILE A 108 2.99 -0.40 -2.15
N GLN A 109 4.15 0.23 -2.43
CA GLN A 109 4.21 1.57 -3.00
C GLN A 109 3.61 1.64 -4.41
N SER A 110 3.79 0.59 -5.23
CA SER A 110 3.17 0.50 -6.56
C SER A 110 1.64 0.47 -6.46
N TRP A 111 1.06 -0.37 -5.60
CA TRP A 111 -0.40 -0.43 -5.39
C TRP A 111 -0.96 0.91 -4.88
N LEU A 112 -0.27 1.54 -3.93
CA LEU A 112 -0.68 2.86 -3.43
C LEU A 112 -0.61 3.94 -4.52
N SER A 113 0.43 3.92 -5.36
CA SER A 113 0.56 4.88 -6.45
C SER A 113 -0.57 4.75 -7.46
N ALA A 114 -1.02 3.53 -7.77
CA ALA A 114 -2.17 3.30 -8.63
C ALA A 114 -3.45 3.89 -8.02
N ALA A 115 -3.72 3.61 -6.74
CA ALA A 115 -4.90 4.16 -6.05
C ALA A 115 -4.91 5.70 -6.02
N LEU A 116 -3.73 6.31 -5.82
CA LEU A 116 -3.57 7.77 -5.86
C LEU A 116 -3.93 8.35 -7.23
N VAL A 117 -3.42 7.73 -8.31
CA VAL A 117 -3.68 8.20 -9.68
C VAL A 117 -5.18 8.18 -9.99
N PHE A 118 -5.90 7.10 -9.67
CA PHE A 118 -7.35 7.04 -9.89
C PHE A 118 -8.12 8.08 -9.07
N THR A 119 -7.68 8.32 -7.84
CA THR A 119 -8.29 9.34 -6.97
C THR A 119 -8.11 10.75 -7.53
N LEU A 120 -6.91 11.08 -8.02
CA LEU A 120 -6.59 12.38 -8.61
C LEU A 120 -7.19 12.57 -10.01
N LEU A 121 -7.45 11.47 -10.74
CA LEU A 121 -8.02 11.55 -12.08
C LEU A 121 -9.46 12.06 -12.06
N SER A 122 -10.24 11.74 -11.02
CA SER A 122 -11.63 12.20 -10.86
C SER A 122 -11.77 13.74 -10.96
N PRO A 123 -11.08 14.56 -10.12
CA PRO A 123 -11.21 16.02 -10.20
C PRO A 123 -10.63 16.61 -11.50
N CYS A 124 -9.59 16.00 -12.08
CA CYS A 124 -9.07 16.41 -13.39
C CYS A 124 -10.12 16.26 -14.49
N ILE A 125 -10.85 15.14 -14.50
CA ILE A 125 -11.94 14.89 -15.44
C ILE A 125 -13.09 15.88 -15.18
N GLY A 126 -13.46 16.11 -13.92
CA GLY A 126 -14.50 17.08 -13.54
C GLY A 126 -14.21 18.50 -14.06
N LEU A 127 -12.95 18.95 -13.96
CA LEU A 127 -12.50 20.24 -14.53
C LEU A 127 -12.60 20.26 -16.06
N LEU A 128 -12.12 19.21 -16.74
CA LEU A 128 -12.19 19.11 -18.21
C LEU A 128 -13.63 19.15 -18.73
N ILE A 129 -14.55 18.46 -18.04
CA ILE A 129 -15.97 18.46 -18.43
C ILE A 129 -16.59 19.84 -18.20
N SER A 130 -16.38 20.44 -17.02
CA SER A 130 -16.95 21.76 -16.69
C SER A 130 -16.50 22.82 -17.69
N THR A 131 -15.19 22.90 -17.94
CA THR A 131 -14.61 23.83 -18.93
C THR A 131 -15.10 23.54 -20.36
N GLY A 132 -15.20 22.27 -20.76
CA GLY A 132 -15.74 21.88 -22.05
C GLY A 132 -17.20 22.30 -22.24
N ARG A 133 -18.04 22.17 -21.21
CA ARG A 133 -19.45 22.58 -21.23
C ARG A 133 -19.64 24.09 -21.23
N ILE A 134 -18.78 24.82 -20.51
CA ILE A 134 -18.76 26.29 -20.56
C ILE A 134 -18.44 26.77 -21.98
N ILE A 135 -17.45 26.14 -22.63
CA ILE A 135 -17.07 26.48 -24.02
C ILE A 135 -18.20 26.13 -25.00
N SER A 136 -18.80 24.94 -24.89
CA SER A 136 -19.87 24.51 -25.81
C SER A 136 -21.09 25.42 -25.74
N ASN A 137 -21.40 25.93 -24.55
CA ASN A 137 -22.59 26.74 -24.32
C ASN A 137 -22.28 28.25 -24.27
N TYR A 138 -21.06 28.65 -24.60
CA TYR A 138 -20.65 30.05 -24.62
C TYR A 138 -21.60 30.92 -25.47
N HIS A 139 -22.11 30.36 -26.57
CA HIS A 139 -23.08 31.04 -27.44
C HIS A 139 -24.44 31.32 -26.78
N TYR A 140 -24.85 30.53 -25.78
CA TYR A 140 -26.10 30.69 -25.04
C TYR A 140 -25.96 31.59 -23.81
N LEU A 141 -24.74 31.85 -23.35
CA LEU A 141 -24.45 32.72 -22.21
C LEU A 141 -24.50 34.22 -22.54
N LYS A 142 -25.08 34.61 -23.69
CA LYS A 142 -25.27 36.03 -24.01
C LYS A 142 -26.04 36.72 -22.86
N PRO A 143 -25.65 37.94 -22.46
CA PRO A 143 -26.15 38.60 -21.25
C PRO A 143 -27.64 39.00 -21.28
N SER A 144 -28.38 38.56 -22.30
CA SER A 144 -29.75 38.98 -22.59
C SER A 144 -30.82 38.00 -22.09
N THR A 145 -30.44 36.81 -21.60
CA THR A 145 -31.37 35.76 -21.16
C THR A 145 -31.36 35.62 -19.64
N SER A 146 -32.55 35.65 -19.02
CA SER A 146 -32.76 35.40 -17.57
C SER A 146 -32.20 34.05 -17.11
N ASP A 147 -32.04 33.12 -18.03
CA ASP A 147 -31.69 31.72 -17.75
C ASP A 147 -30.18 31.47 -17.80
N SER A 148 -29.36 32.48 -18.09
CA SER A 148 -27.90 32.33 -18.21
C SER A 148 -27.24 31.85 -16.90
N PHE A 149 -27.82 32.21 -15.73
CA PHE A 149 -27.29 31.78 -14.43
C PHE A 149 -27.55 30.29 -14.14
N SER A 150 -28.72 29.77 -14.49
CA SER A 150 -29.05 28.35 -14.28
C SER A 150 -28.26 27.43 -15.20
N ILE A 151 -27.98 27.89 -16.43
CA ILE A 151 -27.14 27.16 -17.38
C ILE A 151 -25.69 27.07 -16.86
N LEU A 152 -25.16 28.16 -16.29
CA LEU A 152 -23.79 28.17 -15.75
C LEU A 152 -23.64 27.28 -14.50
N SER A 153 -24.60 27.31 -13.57
CA SER A 153 -24.53 26.47 -12.37
C SER A 153 -24.60 24.97 -12.71
N GLN A 154 -25.42 24.58 -13.70
CA GLN A 154 -25.52 23.19 -14.15
C GLN A 154 -24.20 22.67 -14.78
N GLN A 155 -23.36 23.56 -15.31
CA GLN A 155 -22.05 23.21 -15.88
C GLN A 155 -21.01 22.95 -14.80
N MET A 156 -21.05 23.71 -13.70
CA MET A 156 -20.17 23.58 -12.55
C MET A 156 -20.43 22.30 -11.74
N LEU A 157 -21.65 21.76 -11.81
CA LEU A 157 -22.08 20.56 -11.06
C LEU A 157 -21.15 19.35 -11.24
N ALA A 158 -20.58 19.16 -12.45
CA ALA A 158 -19.66 18.04 -12.71
C ALA A 158 -18.35 18.16 -11.92
N PHE A 159 -17.87 19.38 -11.71
CA PHE A 159 -16.67 19.65 -10.92
C PHE A 159 -16.95 19.48 -9.42
N GLU A 160 -18.06 20.03 -8.92
CA GLU A 160 -18.46 19.86 -7.52
C GLU A 160 -18.63 18.38 -7.16
N LEU A 161 -19.32 17.62 -8.01
CA LEU A 161 -19.49 16.17 -7.84
C LEU A 161 -18.14 15.43 -7.82
N SER A 162 -17.22 15.80 -8.71
CA SER A 162 -15.89 15.17 -8.79
C SER A 162 -15.07 15.37 -7.51
N ILE A 163 -15.16 16.55 -6.89
CA ILE A 163 -14.49 16.87 -5.63
C ILE A 163 -15.14 16.10 -4.47
N MET A 164 -16.48 16.12 -4.40
CA MET A 164 -17.21 15.40 -3.34
C MET A 164 -16.84 13.91 -3.30
N MET A 165 -16.62 13.29 -4.46
CA MET A 165 -16.21 11.88 -4.56
C MET A 165 -14.70 11.66 -4.35
N ALA A 166 -13.86 12.64 -4.69
CA ALA A 166 -12.41 12.51 -4.56
C ALA A 166 -11.93 12.63 -3.10
N ILE A 167 -12.52 13.53 -2.31
CA ILE A 167 -12.15 13.74 -0.89
C ILE A 167 -12.12 12.46 -0.06
N PRO A 168 -13.19 11.63 -0.02
CA PRO A 168 -13.19 10.41 0.80
C PRO A 168 -12.16 9.39 0.32
N ALA A 169 -11.95 9.25 -0.99
CA ALA A 169 -10.92 8.38 -1.55
C ALA A 169 -9.51 8.86 -1.18
N LEU A 170 -9.26 10.17 -1.21
CA LEU A 170 -7.98 10.77 -0.84
C LEU A 170 -7.67 10.56 0.65
N LEU A 171 -8.68 10.75 1.51
CA LEU A 171 -8.56 10.52 2.95
C LEU A 171 -8.19 9.06 3.24
N LEU A 172 -8.87 8.12 2.57
CA LEU A 172 -8.61 6.69 2.70
C LEU A 172 -7.19 6.34 2.22
N TYR A 173 -6.75 6.93 1.11
CA TYR A 173 -5.37 6.82 0.63
C TYR A 173 -4.37 7.29 1.69
N PHE A 174 -4.55 8.47 2.30
CA PHE A 174 -3.64 9.00 3.31
C PHE A 174 -3.54 8.10 4.55
N ILE A 175 -4.67 7.59 5.04
CA ILE A 175 -4.70 6.64 6.16
C ILE A 175 -3.93 5.38 5.80
N THR A 176 -4.17 4.83 4.61
CA THR A 176 -3.53 3.61 4.12
C THR A 176 -2.03 3.82 3.92
N ALA A 177 -1.62 4.96 3.37
CA ALA A 177 -0.22 5.36 3.18
C ALA A 177 0.54 5.47 4.50
N ASN A 178 -0.05 6.10 5.51
CA ASN A 178 0.56 6.16 6.84
C ASN A 178 0.70 4.78 7.46
N LYS A 179 -0.31 3.92 7.33
CA LYS A 179 -0.27 2.56 7.85
C LYS A 179 0.78 1.70 7.13
N ALA A 180 0.86 1.79 5.80
CA ALA A 180 1.85 1.13 4.97
C ALA A 180 3.29 1.58 5.30
N ARG A 181 3.50 2.89 5.47
CA ARG A 181 4.79 3.46 5.87
C ARG A 181 5.23 2.92 7.22
N ASN A 182 4.33 2.92 8.20
CA ASN A 182 4.59 2.35 9.52
C ASN A 182 4.96 0.86 9.40
N TYR A 183 4.18 0.08 8.65
CA TYR A 183 4.48 -1.34 8.41
C TYR A 183 5.89 -1.56 7.86
N CYS A 184 6.29 -0.79 6.83
CA CYS A 184 7.63 -0.89 6.24
C CYS A 184 8.74 -0.55 7.25
N ILE A 185 8.56 0.49 8.07
CA ILE A 185 9.53 0.87 9.12
C ILE A 185 9.75 -0.27 10.11
N HIS A 186 8.67 -0.93 10.55
CA HIS A 186 8.77 -2.07 11.47
C HIS A 186 9.46 -3.26 10.82
N LEU A 187 9.19 -3.51 9.54
CA LEU A 187 9.84 -4.58 8.80
C LEU A 187 11.35 -4.32 8.64
N GLU A 188 11.75 -3.10 8.27
CA GLU A 188 13.15 -2.70 8.17
C GLU A 188 13.87 -2.79 9.52
N THR A 189 13.18 -2.43 10.61
CA THR A 189 13.72 -2.58 11.96
C THR A 189 13.95 -4.05 12.31
N GLY A 190 12.99 -4.93 11.99
CA GLY A 190 13.15 -6.37 12.15
C GLY A 190 14.30 -6.96 11.35
N VAL A 191 14.45 -6.54 10.09
CA VAL A 191 15.58 -6.92 9.25
C VAL A 191 16.91 -6.49 9.88
N LYS A 192 17.01 -5.26 10.40
CA LYS A 192 18.21 -4.79 11.10
C LYS A 192 18.52 -5.67 12.33
N HIS A 193 17.51 -6.06 13.10
CA HIS A 193 17.70 -6.99 14.22
C HIS A 193 18.19 -8.37 13.76
N LEU A 194 17.62 -8.92 12.68
CA LEU A 194 18.05 -10.20 12.10
C LEU A 194 19.49 -10.14 11.54
N CYS A 195 19.89 -9.03 10.92
CA CYS A 195 21.25 -8.81 10.45
C CYS A 195 22.26 -8.81 11.61
N ARG A 196 21.88 -8.31 12.79
CA ARG A 196 22.73 -8.25 14.00
C ARG A 196 22.81 -9.57 14.76
N LEU A 197 21.96 -10.56 14.49
CA LEU A 197 22.00 -11.85 15.20
C LEU A 197 23.34 -12.58 14.91
N PRO A 198 24.17 -12.86 15.94
CA PRO A 198 25.50 -13.44 15.75
C PRO A 198 25.46 -14.92 15.37
N ALA A 199 26.51 -15.36 14.66
CA ALA A 199 26.60 -16.57 13.83
C ALA A 199 26.64 -17.90 14.60
N GLY A 200 26.54 -17.88 15.93
CA GLY A 200 26.80 -19.06 16.75
C GLY A 200 26.00 -20.30 16.34
N ALA A 201 24.85 -20.14 15.67
CA ALA A 201 23.96 -21.22 15.28
C ALA A 201 24.43 -22.13 14.12
N PHE A 202 25.55 -21.86 13.42
CA PHE A 202 25.80 -22.50 12.11
C PHE A 202 27.19 -23.11 11.84
N LYS A 203 28.06 -23.23 12.83
CA LYS A 203 29.20 -24.18 12.75
C LYS A 203 29.09 -25.23 13.85
N LEU A 204 28.18 -26.20 13.67
CA LEU A 204 28.39 -27.50 14.31
C LEU A 204 29.52 -28.19 13.55
N LYS A 205 30.74 -28.15 14.11
CA LYS A 205 31.77 -29.11 13.73
C LYS A 205 31.18 -30.52 13.94
N PRO A 206 31.35 -31.46 12.99
CA PRO A 206 30.88 -32.84 13.15
C PRO A 206 31.48 -33.57 14.38
N SER A 207 32.47 -32.97 15.05
CA SER A 207 33.05 -33.48 16.30
C SER A 207 32.19 -33.29 17.56
N GLN A 208 31.09 -32.54 17.51
CA GLN A 208 30.21 -32.31 18.67
C GLN A 208 28.97 -33.23 18.70
N LEU A 209 28.81 -34.12 17.70
CA LEU A 209 27.70 -35.08 17.62
C LEU A 209 27.95 -36.41 18.34
N LYS A 210 29.15 -36.63 18.90
CA LYS A 210 29.52 -37.88 19.59
C LYS A 210 29.29 -37.90 21.11
N GLY A 211 28.70 -36.86 21.69
CA GLY A 211 28.45 -36.76 23.14
C GLY A 211 27.02 -37.06 23.59
N PHE A 212 26.12 -37.46 22.68
CA PHE A 212 24.69 -37.67 22.97
C PHE A 212 24.15 -38.99 22.40
N LEU A 213 24.99 -40.03 22.36
CA LEU A 213 24.56 -41.43 22.23
C LEU A 213 24.89 -42.16 23.53
#